data_AF-A0A955E021-F1
#
_entry.id   AF-A0A955E021-F1
#
_cell.length_a   1.000
_cell.length_b   1.000
_cell.length_c   1.000
_cell.angle_alpha   90.00
_cell.angle_beta   90.00
_cell.angle_gamma   90.00
#
_symmetry.space_group_name_H-M   'P 1'
#
loop_
_entity.id
_entity.type
_entity.pdbx_description
1 polymer ?
#
loop_
_entity_poly.entity_id
_entity_poly.type
_entity_poly.pdbx_seq_one_letter_code
_entity_poly.pdbx_strand_id
1 'polypeptide(L)'
;MRAKLINFIKRKKTGVNRDINGRFAYGSGGLANLKKFNYQRAVPLASVILLVGGLSVYVSLASDGNLWTPGSSGVRLSSRVRTAKDNNNIEYWKFEIPTDQGGRSKYKRAGSLTLTNKAKGTNEYCTTIQNYLGSIRVRWSGADASYSGQKSGSGFKISGKSLYINQPLNQDFCVTADTGKGNLTISIDYLSNASTPITQVAVYKITKNNNGDQDKSEEPKGKVGFTWTQDNIMIPSKSKSEVANIHMYGWGSLWPFIDDAPRSEADSGEILKSRIEKASKDGQEVMITACCAPSTFSTTGKAWDLDSSRVRDDKERLYANRVAEFVSKYPQVKYVQVWNELKGYWETEHNTWDAESYTRFYNKVYKAVKARRPNVKVSGGYVVFSANSSSSNNALYNGVNIDKRSVEALQYWLDHAHGFDAISLDAFVAPKDFPKIMEYVRKMQRAKDKPIWWAEFYNRPSAASPFTSAGNPYGVAKEIIPSMKKDDILLYWAERKFITDINKLLR
;
A
#
# COMPACT_ATOMS: atom_id res chain seq x y z
N MET A 1 7.05 -41.87 -51.35
CA MET A 1 7.99 -41.61 -52.47
C MET A 1 7.51 -40.39 -53.25
N ARG A 2 8.48 -39.58 -53.69
CA ARG A 2 8.47 -38.28 -54.41
C ARG A 2 7.31 -38.03 -55.41
N ALA A 3 6.78 -36.79 -55.45
CA ALA A 3 7.20 -35.74 -56.39
C ALA A 3 6.37 -34.42 -56.31
N LYS A 4 7.10 -33.28 -56.17
CA LYS A 4 6.95 -31.91 -56.74
C LYS A 4 5.53 -31.30 -56.87
N LEU A 5 5.14 -30.28 -56.10
CA LEU A 5 5.53 -28.84 -56.12
C LEU A 5 5.32 -28.16 -57.49
N ILE A 6 4.29 -27.29 -57.62
CA ILE A 6 4.25 -26.05 -58.43
C ILE A 6 3.05 -25.16 -58.02
N ASN A 7 3.38 -23.92 -57.67
CA ASN A 7 2.66 -22.64 -57.66
C ASN A 7 1.13 -22.58 -57.84
N PHE A 8 0.42 -22.04 -56.84
CA PHE A 8 -0.85 -21.34 -57.05
C PHE A 8 -0.90 -20.03 -56.24
N ILE A 9 -0.45 -18.94 -56.88
CA ILE A 9 -0.64 -17.57 -56.39
C ILE A 9 -2.10 -17.17 -56.65
N LYS A 10 -2.90 -17.04 -55.59
CA LYS A 10 -4.27 -16.50 -55.67
C LYS A 10 -4.23 -14.98 -55.93
N ARG A 11 -4.70 -14.57 -57.11
CA ARG A 11 -5.07 -13.19 -57.45
C ARG A 11 -6.18 -12.69 -56.52
N LYS A 12 -5.95 -11.59 -55.80
CA LYS A 12 -7.00 -10.84 -55.06
C LYS A 12 -7.89 -10.10 -56.08
N LYS A 13 -9.21 -10.28 -55.99
CA LYS A 13 -10.19 -9.41 -56.66
C LYS A 13 -10.15 -8.03 -55.98
N THR A 14 -9.75 -7.00 -56.71
CA THR A 14 -9.88 -5.60 -56.27
C THR A 14 -11.35 -5.17 -56.42
N GLY A 15 -11.93 -4.65 -55.35
CA GLY A 15 -13.27 -4.05 -55.37
C GLY A 15 -13.29 -2.76 -56.20
N VAL A 16 -14.46 -2.44 -56.75
CA VAL A 16 -14.69 -1.29 -57.61
C VAL A 16 -14.20 0.00 -56.92
N ASN A 17 -13.33 0.76 -57.59
CA ASN A 17 -12.80 2.07 -57.20
C ASN A 17 -11.80 2.12 -56.02
N ARG A 18 -10.88 1.16 -55.95
CA ARG A 18 -9.65 1.28 -55.15
C ARG A 18 -8.42 1.03 -56.01
N ASP A 19 -7.35 1.77 -55.74
CA ASP A 19 -6.06 1.55 -56.40
C ASP A 19 -5.40 0.24 -55.97
N ILE A 20 -4.27 -0.10 -56.58
CA ILE A 20 -3.51 -1.33 -56.30
C ILE A 20 -3.02 -1.42 -54.84
N ASN A 21 -3.05 -0.32 -54.08
CA ASN A 21 -2.69 -0.24 -52.67
C ASN A 21 -3.92 -0.23 -51.75
N GLY A 22 -5.14 -0.35 -52.30
CA GLY A 22 -6.39 -0.37 -51.54
C GLY A 22 -6.88 1.00 -51.07
N ARG A 23 -6.34 2.10 -51.61
CA ARG A 23 -6.78 3.47 -51.31
C ARG A 23 -7.88 3.90 -52.27
N PHE A 24 -8.80 4.73 -51.79
CA PHE A 24 -9.80 5.35 -52.65
C PHE A 24 -9.12 6.37 -53.55
N ALA A 25 -9.40 6.30 -54.86
CA ALA A 25 -8.87 7.27 -55.82
C ALA A 25 -9.41 8.67 -55.49
N TYR A 26 -8.51 9.65 -55.48
CA TYR A 26 -8.81 11.07 -55.30
C TYR A 26 -9.81 11.50 -56.38
N GLY A 27 -11.00 12.00 -55.98
CA GLY A 27 -12.05 12.46 -56.92
C GLY A 27 -13.36 11.65 -56.92
N SER A 28 -13.59 10.72 -55.99
CA SER A 28 -14.90 10.05 -55.87
C SER A 28 -15.92 10.91 -55.11
N GLY A 29 -16.71 11.69 -55.86
CA GLY A 29 -17.72 12.62 -55.37
C GLY A 29 -18.92 11.96 -54.67
N GLY A 30 -18.77 11.64 -53.39
CA GLY A 30 -19.84 11.15 -52.52
C GLY A 30 -20.42 12.25 -51.63
N LEU A 31 -21.19 13.19 -52.19
CA LEU A 31 -22.18 14.02 -51.45
C LEU A 31 -22.99 14.97 -52.36
N ALA A 32 -22.53 15.23 -53.59
CA ALA A 32 -23.16 16.21 -54.49
C ALA A 32 -24.44 15.74 -55.21
N ASN A 33 -24.96 14.54 -54.96
CA ASN A 33 -26.09 13.97 -55.72
C ASN A 33 -27.28 13.47 -54.88
N LEU A 34 -27.46 13.96 -53.65
CA LEU A 34 -28.67 13.70 -52.87
C LEU A 34 -29.76 14.75 -53.21
N LYS A 35 -30.45 14.55 -54.35
CA LYS A 35 -31.49 15.48 -54.84
C LYS A 35 -32.80 15.52 -54.01
N LYS A 36 -32.96 14.75 -52.93
CA LYS A 36 -34.13 14.85 -52.03
C LYS A 36 -33.73 14.49 -50.59
N PHE A 37 -33.17 15.44 -49.86
CA PHE A 37 -32.95 15.31 -48.42
C PHE A 37 -34.27 15.57 -47.68
N ASN A 38 -34.77 14.60 -46.93
CA ASN A 38 -36.04 14.71 -46.21
C ASN A 38 -35.82 15.46 -44.88
N TYR A 39 -35.98 16.78 -44.93
CA TYR A 39 -35.81 17.66 -43.77
C TYR A 39 -36.75 17.31 -42.60
N GLN A 40 -37.95 16.77 -42.86
CA GLN A 40 -38.89 16.39 -41.79
C GLN A 40 -38.37 15.25 -40.92
N ARG A 41 -37.51 14.37 -41.47
CA ARG A 41 -36.85 13.30 -40.68
C ARG A 41 -35.49 13.72 -40.11
N ALA A 42 -34.82 14.67 -40.76
CA ALA A 42 -33.51 15.15 -40.32
C ALA A 42 -33.59 16.10 -39.13
N VAL A 43 -34.65 16.92 -39.04
CA VAL A 43 -34.79 17.93 -37.96
C VAL A 43 -34.86 17.28 -36.57
N PRO A 44 -35.69 16.25 -36.30
CA PRO A 44 -35.71 15.62 -34.97
C PRO A 44 -34.37 14.98 -34.60
N LEU A 45 -33.66 14.40 -35.57
CA LEU A 45 -32.35 13.78 -35.33
C LEU A 45 -31.27 14.83 -35.06
N ALA A 46 -31.27 15.93 -35.81
CA ALA A 46 -30.37 17.06 -35.58
C ALA A 46 -30.67 17.74 -34.23
N SER A 47 -31.93 17.84 -33.82
CA SER A 47 -32.32 18.35 -32.50
C SER A 47 -31.84 17.44 -31.37
N VAL A 48 -31.92 16.11 -31.51
CA VAL A 48 -31.37 15.17 -30.51
C VAL A 48 -29.84 15.26 -30.46
N ILE A 49 -29.16 15.37 -31.61
CA ILE A 49 -27.70 15.53 -31.66
C ILE A 49 -27.27 16.89 -31.07
N LEU A 50 -28.03 17.97 -31.29
CA LEU A 50 -27.76 19.28 -30.71
C LEU A 50 -28.12 19.34 -29.22
N LEU A 51 -29.14 18.62 -28.76
CA LEU A 51 -29.50 18.59 -27.33
C LEU A 51 -28.56 17.66 -26.55
N VAL A 52 -28.26 16.47 -27.05
CA VAL A 52 -27.35 15.52 -26.36
C VAL A 52 -25.90 15.93 -26.56
N GLY A 53 -25.51 16.29 -27.78
CA GLY A 53 -24.17 16.78 -28.11
C GLY A 53 -23.93 18.18 -27.57
N GLY A 54 -24.91 19.08 -27.63
CA GLY A 54 -24.81 20.42 -27.05
C GLY A 54 -24.81 20.42 -25.53
N LEU A 55 -25.56 19.54 -24.85
CA LEU A 55 -25.44 19.38 -23.39
C LEU A 55 -24.07 18.77 -23.00
N SER A 56 -23.53 17.86 -23.82
CA SER A 56 -22.18 17.29 -23.61
C SER A 56 -21.08 18.33 -23.83
N VAL A 57 -21.24 19.22 -24.81
CA VAL A 57 -20.29 20.31 -25.11
C VAL A 57 -20.44 21.48 -24.13
N TYR A 58 -21.67 21.80 -23.68
CA TYR A 58 -21.93 22.88 -22.72
C TYR A 58 -21.44 22.53 -21.31
N VAL A 59 -21.54 21.26 -20.90
CA VAL A 59 -20.89 20.77 -19.67
C VAL A 59 -19.35 20.77 -19.78
N SER A 60 -18.80 20.79 -21.01
CA SER A 60 -17.35 20.89 -21.25
C SER A 60 -16.82 22.31 -21.49
N LEU A 61 -17.66 23.31 -21.74
CA LEU A 61 -17.22 24.68 -22.06
C LEU A 61 -17.63 25.75 -21.02
N ALA A 62 -18.38 25.38 -19.98
CA ALA A 62 -18.58 26.24 -18.80
C ALA A 62 -17.50 26.00 -17.73
N SER A 63 -16.23 26.07 -18.13
CA SER A 63 -15.06 26.04 -17.23
C SER A 63 -13.91 26.82 -17.86
N ASP A 64 -14.16 28.07 -18.28
CA ASP A 64 -13.10 29.00 -18.61
C ASP A 64 -12.93 30.02 -17.49
N GLY A 65 -11.88 29.78 -16.72
CA GLY A 65 -11.35 30.63 -15.65
C GLY A 65 -10.01 30.05 -15.22
N ASN A 66 -9.00 30.14 -16.09
CA ASN A 66 -7.58 29.84 -15.83
C ASN A 66 -7.30 28.66 -14.89
N LEU A 67 -7.49 27.43 -15.38
CA LEU A 67 -7.07 26.22 -14.69
C LEU A 67 -6.25 25.32 -15.61
N TRP A 68 -5.02 25.10 -15.16
CA TRP A 68 -4.04 24.14 -15.63
C TRP A 68 -4.66 22.75 -15.90
N THR A 69 -4.49 22.22 -17.11
CA THR A 69 -4.87 20.85 -17.48
C THR A 69 -3.73 19.84 -17.23
N PRO A 70 -3.93 18.75 -16.48
CA PRO A 70 -2.93 17.71 -16.25
C PRO A 70 -2.68 16.86 -17.51
N GLY A 71 -1.52 17.09 -18.13
CA GLY A 71 -1.04 16.41 -19.34
C GLY A 71 0.18 17.11 -19.95
N SER A 72 0.91 17.90 -19.15
CA SER A 72 1.93 18.82 -19.64
C SER A 72 3.08 18.12 -20.37
N SER A 73 3.43 18.66 -21.53
CA SER A 73 4.47 18.33 -22.52
C SER A 73 5.93 18.32 -22.03
N GLY A 74 6.18 18.04 -20.74
CA GLY A 74 7.46 18.26 -20.06
C GLY A 74 8.22 17.03 -19.58
N VAL A 75 7.66 15.81 -19.71
CA VAL A 75 8.28 14.59 -19.15
C VAL A 75 8.22 13.45 -20.16
N ARG A 76 9.37 12.84 -20.47
CA ARG A 76 9.45 11.60 -21.27
C ARG A 76 9.89 10.45 -20.37
N LEU A 77 9.06 9.42 -20.30
CA LEU A 77 9.28 8.21 -19.53
C LEU A 77 9.69 7.05 -20.45
N SER A 78 10.71 6.28 -20.06
CA SER A 78 10.90 4.94 -20.66
C SER A 78 9.80 3.97 -20.22
N SER A 79 9.63 2.85 -20.93
CA SER A 79 8.53 1.88 -20.73
C SER A 79 8.39 1.29 -19.32
N ARG A 80 9.38 1.47 -18.44
CA ARG A 80 9.45 0.93 -17.08
C ARG A 80 9.51 2.01 -15.99
N VAL A 81 9.12 3.23 -16.34
CA VAL A 81 8.91 4.31 -15.37
C VAL A 81 7.41 4.59 -15.29
N ARG A 82 6.91 4.71 -14.07
CA ARG A 82 5.51 5.03 -13.76
C ARG A 82 5.48 6.25 -12.84
N THR A 83 4.44 7.05 -12.92
CA THR A 83 4.16 8.04 -11.87
C THR A 83 3.46 7.33 -10.71
N ALA A 84 3.84 7.64 -9.48
CA ALA A 84 3.25 7.14 -8.24
C ALA A 84 3.12 8.30 -7.25
N LYS A 85 2.38 8.10 -6.16
CA LYS A 85 2.24 9.08 -5.07
C LYS A 85 2.61 8.44 -3.74
N ASP A 86 3.32 9.17 -2.88
CA ASP A 86 3.63 8.70 -1.54
C ASP A 86 2.47 8.97 -0.56
N ASN A 87 2.67 8.65 0.71
CA ASN A 87 1.66 8.82 1.75
C ASN A 87 1.28 10.28 2.01
N ASN A 88 2.09 11.23 1.53
CA ASN A 88 1.85 12.67 1.61
C ASN A 88 1.31 13.24 0.29
N ASN A 89 0.83 12.38 -0.62
CA ASN A 89 0.36 12.75 -1.96
C ASN A 89 1.46 13.36 -2.85
N ILE A 90 2.74 13.20 -2.49
CA ILE A 90 3.86 13.69 -3.27
C ILE A 90 4.02 12.78 -4.49
N GLU A 91 3.85 13.35 -5.68
CA GLU A 91 4.08 12.64 -6.93
C GLU A 91 5.57 12.35 -7.11
N TYR A 92 5.89 11.08 -7.36
CA TYR A 92 7.22 10.61 -7.65
C TYR A 92 7.24 9.71 -8.88
N TRP A 93 8.39 9.61 -9.55
CA TRP A 93 8.59 8.66 -10.62
C TRP A 93 9.18 7.36 -10.07
N LYS A 94 8.42 6.27 -10.21
CA LYS A 94 8.78 4.91 -9.81
C LYS A 94 9.45 4.17 -10.97
N PHE A 95 10.67 3.68 -10.73
CA PHE A 95 11.38 2.81 -11.67
C PHE A 95 11.15 1.34 -11.31
N GLU A 96 10.66 0.55 -12.26
CA GLU A 96 10.52 -0.90 -12.13
C GLU A 96 11.77 -1.59 -12.65
N ILE A 97 12.54 -2.18 -11.73
CA ILE A 97 13.76 -2.91 -12.10
C ILE A 97 13.43 -4.40 -12.22
N PRO A 98 13.68 -5.03 -13.37
CA PRO A 98 13.37 -6.45 -13.55
C PRO A 98 14.26 -7.32 -12.67
N THR A 99 13.71 -8.44 -12.21
CA THR A 99 14.51 -9.58 -11.74
C THR A 99 15.16 -10.24 -12.94
N ASP A 100 16.49 -10.30 -12.95
CA ASP A 100 17.26 -10.99 -13.99
C ASP A 100 18.24 -11.93 -13.31
N GLN A 101 18.12 -13.23 -13.59
CA GLN A 101 18.99 -14.26 -13.03
C GLN A 101 20.25 -14.52 -13.87
N GLY A 102 20.56 -13.65 -14.83
CA GLY A 102 21.74 -13.80 -15.68
C GLY A 102 23.02 -13.32 -15.00
N GLY A 103 23.93 -14.25 -14.69
CA GLY A 103 25.25 -14.04 -14.07
C GLY A 103 26.28 -13.22 -14.87
N ARG A 104 25.90 -12.09 -15.46
CA ARG A 104 26.81 -11.13 -16.11
C ARG A 104 26.99 -9.88 -15.24
N SER A 105 28.24 -9.51 -15.02
CA SER A 105 28.69 -8.32 -14.30
C SER A 105 28.56 -7.01 -15.11
N LYS A 106 27.47 -6.83 -15.87
CA LYS A 106 27.21 -5.60 -16.65
C LYS A 106 25.96 -4.88 -16.16
N TYR A 107 26.07 -3.56 -16.01
CA TYR A 107 24.92 -2.71 -15.73
C TYR A 107 23.93 -2.72 -16.89
N LYS A 108 22.67 -3.04 -16.60
CA LYS A 108 21.53 -2.95 -17.53
C LYS A 108 20.67 -1.76 -17.14
N ARG A 109 20.10 -1.06 -18.12
CA ARG A 109 19.22 0.08 -17.86
C ARG A 109 17.84 -0.40 -17.42
N ALA A 110 17.40 -0.01 -16.24
CA ALA A 110 16.04 -0.22 -15.76
C ALA A 110 15.07 0.73 -16.46
N GLY A 111 15.45 2.01 -16.52
CA GLY A 111 14.66 3.04 -17.18
C GLY A 111 15.37 4.39 -17.19
N SER A 112 14.74 5.35 -17.86
CA SER A 112 15.12 6.75 -17.84
C SER A 112 13.91 7.67 -17.73
N LEU A 113 14.10 8.76 -17.00
CA LEU A 113 13.21 9.89 -16.87
C LEU A 113 13.91 11.09 -17.51
N THR A 114 13.28 11.70 -18.52
CA THR A 114 13.77 12.95 -19.12
C THR A 114 12.79 14.07 -18.83
N LEU A 115 13.27 15.10 -18.13
CA LEU A 115 12.55 16.34 -17.89
C LEU A 115 12.92 17.32 -19.01
N THR A 116 11.92 17.68 -19.81
CA THR A 116 12.02 18.62 -20.93
C THR A 116 11.42 19.99 -20.60
N ASN A 117 10.99 20.19 -19.35
CA ASN A 117 10.39 21.44 -18.91
C ASN A 117 11.45 22.55 -18.81
N LYS A 118 11.30 23.63 -19.57
CA LYS A 118 12.20 24.80 -19.55
C LYS A 118 11.88 25.75 -18.39
N ALA A 119 11.61 25.21 -17.21
CA ALA A 119 11.55 26.03 -16.01
C ALA A 119 12.92 26.68 -15.83
N LYS A 120 12.98 28.02 -15.89
CA LYS A 120 14.22 28.79 -15.69
C LYS A 120 14.65 28.67 -14.22
N GLY A 121 15.93 28.43 -13.99
CA GLY A 121 16.53 28.40 -12.66
C GLY A 121 16.96 27.01 -12.21
N THR A 122 17.92 26.99 -11.28
CA THR A 122 18.47 25.76 -10.70
C THR A 122 17.46 25.14 -9.73
N ASN A 123 16.96 23.94 -10.06
CA ASN A 123 16.06 23.17 -9.21
C ASN A 123 16.79 21.94 -8.65
N GLU A 124 16.37 21.44 -7.50
CA GLU A 124 16.94 20.24 -6.88
C GLU A 124 16.02 19.02 -7.13
N TYR A 125 16.58 17.95 -7.66
CA TYR A 125 15.87 16.71 -7.98
C TYR A 125 16.46 15.59 -7.15
N CYS A 126 15.66 15.03 -6.24
CA CYS A 126 16.12 14.03 -5.30
C CYS A 126 15.56 12.65 -5.62
N THR A 127 16.34 11.63 -5.28
CA THR A 127 15.93 10.24 -5.37
C THR A 127 16.15 9.53 -4.06
N THR A 128 15.13 8.78 -3.63
CA THR A 128 15.22 7.86 -2.49
C THR A 128 15.23 6.45 -3.04
N ILE A 129 16.18 5.65 -2.57
CA ILE A 129 16.33 4.24 -2.94
C ILE A 129 16.06 3.43 -1.69
N GLN A 130 14.99 2.64 -1.70
CA GLN A 130 14.60 1.82 -0.56
C GLN A 130 14.73 0.34 -0.91
N ASN A 131 15.11 -0.47 0.09
CA ASN A 131 15.07 -1.94 0.03
C ASN A 131 15.80 -2.53 -1.19
N TYR A 132 17.09 -2.20 -1.31
CA TYR A 132 17.91 -2.67 -2.42
C TYR A 132 19.02 -3.61 -1.97
N LEU A 133 19.06 -4.80 -2.57
CA LEU A 133 20.11 -5.82 -2.39
C LEU A 133 20.83 -6.04 -3.72
N GLY A 134 21.84 -5.19 -4.01
CA GLY A 134 22.70 -5.31 -5.20
C GLY A 134 23.57 -4.06 -5.45
N SER A 135 24.07 -3.87 -6.67
CA SER A 135 24.71 -2.62 -7.13
C SER A 135 23.84 -1.81 -8.12
N ILE A 136 23.44 -0.59 -7.76
CA ILE A 136 22.69 0.35 -8.61
C ILE A 136 23.66 1.43 -9.09
N ARG A 137 23.42 1.91 -10.32
CA ARG A 137 24.03 3.12 -10.83
C ARG A 137 22.95 4.11 -11.25
N VAL A 138 22.86 5.23 -10.54
CA VAL A 138 22.05 6.38 -10.96
C VAL A 138 22.92 7.28 -11.82
N ARG A 139 22.48 7.62 -13.02
CA ARG A 139 23.16 8.54 -13.93
C ARG A 139 22.29 9.76 -14.20
N TRP A 140 22.91 10.92 -14.26
CA TRP A 140 22.28 12.13 -14.75
C TRP A 140 23.04 12.69 -15.95
N SER A 141 22.34 13.40 -16.83
CA SER A 141 22.93 13.99 -18.03
C SER A 141 22.06 15.11 -18.58
N GLY A 142 22.61 15.91 -19.49
CA GLY A 142 21.91 17.03 -20.11
C GLY A 142 22.15 18.34 -19.39
N ALA A 143 21.08 18.99 -18.91
CA ALA A 143 21.06 20.23 -18.12
C ALA A 143 22.31 20.41 -17.22
N ASP A 144 22.65 21.67 -16.89
CA ASP A 144 23.79 22.03 -16.02
C ASP A 144 23.62 21.44 -14.61
N ALA A 145 23.89 20.13 -14.52
CA ALA A 145 23.43 19.24 -13.49
C ALA A 145 24.62 18.75 -12.67
N SER A 146 24.63 19.13 -11.41
CA SER A 146 25.65 18.81 -10.43
C SER A 146 25.01 18.09 -9.25
N TYR A 147 25.75 17.16 -8.66
CA TYR A 147 25.31 16.50 -7.44
C TYR A 147 25.61 17.39 -6.24
N SER A 148 24.65 17.55 -5.32
CA SER A 148 24.70 18.52 -4.21
C SER A 148 25.17 17.92 -2.87
N GLY A 149 25.45 16.61 -2.77
CA GLY A 149 25.82 15.93 -1.51
C GLY A 149 27.30 15.52 -1.37
N GLN A 150 27.57 14.58 -0.45
CA GLN A 150 28.91 14.00 -0.23
C GLN A 150 29.43 13.19 -1.44
N LYS A 151 30.72 13.34 -1.78
CA LYS A 151 31.34 12.68 -2.95
C LYS A 151 31.48 11.14 -2.80
N SER A 152 31.51 10.63 -1.58
CA SER A 152 31.60 9.19 -1.28
C SER A 152 31.27 8.92 0.19
N GLY A 153 30.75 7.73 0.49
CA GLY A 153 30.49 7.23 1.85
C GLY A 153 30.47 5.71 1.89
N SER A 154 30.29 5.11 3.07
CA SER A 154 30.10 3.67 3.19
C SER A 154 28.85 3.26 2.40
N GLY A 155 29.03 2.48 1.34
CA GLY A 155 27.94 1.97 0.50
C GLY A 155 27.66 2.74 -0.80
N PHE A 156 28.28 3.92 -1.03
CA PHE A 156 28.16 4.63 -2.31
C PHE A 156 29.41 5.41 -2.75
N LYS A 157 29.55 5.61 -4.06
CA LYS A 157 30.61 6.40 -4.67
C LYS A 157 30.07 7.24 -5.82
N ILE A 158 30.53 8.48 -5.92
CA ILE A 158 30.23 9.34 -7.07
C ILE A 158 31.44 9.41 -7.97
N SER A 159 31.21 9.23 -9.26
CA SER A 159 32.24 9.35 -10.30
C SER A 159 31.63 9.99 -11.53
N GLY A 160 32.05 11.22 -11.81
CA GLY A 160 31.46 12.05 -12.86
C GLY A 160 29.96 12.28 -12.63
N LYS A 161 29.15 12.05 -13.66
CA LYS A 161 27.67 12.18 -13.60
C LYS A 161 26.97 10.87 -13.22
N SER A 162 27.62 10.07 -12.37
CA SER A 162 27.13 8.76 -11.93
C SER A 162 27.32 8.59 -10.43
N LEU A 163 26.27 8.11 -9.77
CA LEU A 163 26.25 7.65 -8.39
C LEU A 163 26.14 6.12 -8.41
N TYR A 164 27.12 5.46 -7.81
CA TYR A 164 27.19 4.01 -7.64
C TYR A 164 26.82 3.66 -6.21
N ILE A 165 25.87 2.76 -6.02
CA ILE A 165 25.35 2.33 -4.72
C ILE A 165 25.51 0.83 -4.65
N ASN A 166 26.25 0.33 -3.67
CA ASN A 166 26.58 -1.09 -3.52
C ASN A 166 25.99 -1.73 -2.26
N GLN A 167 25.27 -0.95 -1.44
CA GLN A 167 24.59 -1.40 -0.23
C GLN A 167 23.26 -0.65 -0.08
N PRO A 168 22.28 -1.18 0.68
CA PRO A 168 21.07 -0.44 1.01
C PRO A 168 21.42 0.88 1.70
N LEU A 169 20.84 1.99 1.24
CA LEU A 169 21.05 3.32 1.82
C LEU A 169 19.70 3.97 2.05
N ASN A 170 19.40 4.33 3.30
CA ASN A 170 18.22 5.13 3.65
C ASN A 170 18.56 6.63 3.57
N GLN A 171 19.13 7.06 2.45
CA GLN A 171 19.54 8.45 2.22
C GLN A 171 19.00 8.96 0.88
N ASP A 172 18.58 10.23 0.87
CA ASP A 172 18.17 10.93 -0.34
C ASP A 172 19.40 11.40 -1.12
N PHE A 173 19.38 11.22 -2.44
CA PHE A 173 20.42 11.68 -3.35
C PHE A 173 19.89 12.76 -4.26
N CYS A 174 20.47 13.95 -4.19
CA CYS A 174 19.97 15.13 -4.89
C CYS A 174 20.92 15.59 -5.99
N VAL A 175 20.34 15.93 -7.15
CA VAL A 175 21.03 16.56 -8.28
C VAL A 175 20.38 17.92 -8.49
N THR A 176 21.16 18.98 -8.38
CA THR A 176 20.75 20.32 -8.79
C THR A 176 20.91 20.45 -10.29
N ALA A 177 19.88 20.90 -11.00
CA ALA A 177 19.93 21.10 -12.45
C ALA A 177 19.10 22.31 -12.88
N ASP A 178 19.64 23.11 -13.80
CA ASP A 178 18.89 24.15 -14.51
C ASP A 178 18.29 23.60 -15.81
N THR A 179 17.02 23.19 -15.73
CA THR A 179 16.29 22.64 -16.88
C THR A 179 15.95 23.70 -17.95
N GLY A 180 16.14 24.99 -17.65
CA GLY A 180 16.09 26.07 -18.63
C GLY A 180 17.27 26.03 -19.62
N LYS A 181 18.41 25.44 -19.22
CA LYS A 181 19.62 25.29 -20.06
C LYS A 181 19.64 24.01 -20.91
N GLY A 182 18.66 23.12 -20.73
CA GLY A 182 18.57 21.87 -21.49
C GLY A 182 17.76 20.80 -20.76
N ASN A 183 17.51 19.67 -21.43
CA ASN A 183 16.75 18.58 -20.82
C ASN A 183 17.59 17.91 -19.72
N LEU A 184 17.00 17.63 -18.55
CA LEU A 184 17.63 16.76 -17.54
C LEU A 184 17.20 15.32 -17.81
N THR A 185 18.16 14.40 -17.98
CA THR A 185 17.86 12.96 -18.05
C THR A 185 18.47 12.23 -16.87
N ILE A 186 17.63 11.60 -16.05
CA ILE A 186 18.00 10.70 -14.97
C ILE A 186 17.75 9.27 -15.45
N SER A 187 18.75 8.39 -15.33
CA SER A 187 18.61 6.97 -15.68
C SER A 187 19.11 6.09 -14.56
N ILE A 188 18.44 4.97 -14.37
CA ILE A 188 18.80 3.98 -13.38
C ILE A 188 19.27 2.74 -14.11
N ASP A 189 20.48 2.31 -13.79
CA ASP A 189 21.01 1.03 -14.19
C ASP A 189 21.20 0.12 -12.98
N TYR A 190 21.11 -1.18 -13.19
CA TYR A 190 21.26 -2.20 -12.16
C TYR A 190 22.24 -3.28 -12.64
N LEU A 191 22.98 -3.88 -11.71
CA LEU A 191 23.84 -5.03 -11.99
C LEU A 191 23.01 -6.33 -11.90
N SER A 192 23.04 -7.19 -12.92
CA SER A 192 22.14 -8.34 -13.03
C SER A 192 22.53 -9.56 -12.17
N ASN A 193 23.14 -9.35 -11.01
CA ASN A 193 23.56 -10.42 -10.08
C ASN A 193 22.72 -10.46 -8.79
N ALA A 194 21.70 -9.61 -8.66
CA ALA A 194 20.83 -9.57 -7.49
C ALA A 194 19.79 -10.71 -7.55
N SER A 195 19.89 -11.67 -6.63
CA SER A 195 18.92 -12.75 -6.43
C SER A 195 17.59 -12.29 -5.81
N THR A 196 17.49 -11.01 -5.46
CA THR A 196 16.33 -10.43 -4.77
C THR A 196 15.58 -9.43 -5.64
N PRO A 197 14.22 -9.45 -5.66
CA PRO A 197 13.42 -8.47 -6.37
C PRO A 197 13.71 -7.07 -5.87
N ILE A 198 13.86 -6.14 -6.80
CA ILE A 198 14.08 -4.73 -6.48
C ILE A 198 12.71 -4.10 -6.37
N THR A 199 12.43 -3.45 -5.24
CA THR A 199 11.05 -3.06 -4.99
C THR A 199 10.72 -1.65 -5.45
N GLN A 200 11.64 -0.66 -5.41
CA GLN A 200 11.35 0.70 -5.87
C GLN A 200 12.56 1.65 -5.90
N VAL A 201 12.62 2.53 -6.92
CA VAL A 201 13.35 3.82 -6.82
C VAL A 201 12.38 4.94 -7.11
N ALA A 202 12.32 5.93 -6.21
CA ALA A 202 11.49 7.11 -6.33
C ALA A 202 12.33 8.32 -6.70
N VAL A 203 11.87 9.15 -7.63
CA VAL A 203 12.46 10.46 -7.95
C VAL A 203 11.39 11.53 -7.74
N TYR A 204 11.71 12.60 -7.03
CA TYR A 204 10.83 13.74 -6.78
C TYR A 204 11.60 15.06 -6.95
N LYS A 205 10.87 16.13 -7.23
CA LYS A 205 11.42 17.50 -7.31
C LYS A 205 11.30 18.17 -5.95
N ILE A 206 12.36 18.82 -5.48
CA ILE A 206 12.32 19.74 -4.34
C ILE A 206 12.33 21.17 -4.89
N THR A 207 11.34 21.97 -4.48
CA THR A 207 11.31 23.41 -4.77
C THR A 207 11.68 24.12 -3.48
N LYS A 208 12.80 24.86 -3.47
CA LYS A 208 13.13 25.72 -2.32
C LYS A 208 12.28 26.98 -2.39
N ASN A 209 11.61 27.34 -1.31
CA ASN A 209 10.93 28.62 -1.23
C ASN A 209 11.96 29.75 -1.03
N ASN A 210 11.55 31.01 -1.22
CA ASN A 210 12.44 32.18 -1.13
C ASN A 210 13.07 32.39 0.26
N ASN A 211 12.62 31.65 1.28
CA ASN A 211 13.11 31.76 2.65
C ASN A 211 14.22 30.73 2.98
N GLY A 212 14.60 29.88 2.03
CA GLY A 212 15.64 28.86 2.23
C GLY A 212 15.15 27.59 2.93
N ASP A 213 13.87 27.53 3.31
CA ASP A 213 13.24 26.33 3.86
C ASP A 213 13.00 25.32 2.73
N GLN A 214 13.41 24.06 2.98
CA GLN A 214 13.14 22.94 2.09
C GLN A 214 11.69 22.50 2.28
N ASP A 215 10.78 23.08 1.50
CA ASP A 215 9.40 22.62 1.45
C ASP A 215 9.27 21.50 0.42
N LYS A 216 8.86 20.30 0.84
CA LYS A 216 8.50 19.21 -0.06
C LYS A 216 7.09 19.46 -0.62
N SER A 217 6.81 20.60 -1.23
CA SER A 217 5.46 20.87 -1.71
C SER A 217 5.38 21.84 -2.88
N GLU A 218 4.96 21.30 -4.04
CA GLU A 218 3.84 21.89 -4.77
C GLU A 218 3.09 20.74 -5.47
N GLU A 219 1.84 20.53 -5.04
CA GLU A 219 0.91 19.53 -5.60
C GLU A 219 0.55 19.82 -7.06
N PRO A 220 0.53 18.80 -7.93
CA PRO A 220 -0.43 18.77 -9.02
C PRO A 220 -1.78 18.35 -8.41
N LYS A 221 -2.69 19.32 -8.22
CA LYS A 221 -4.05 19.10 -7.71
C LYS A 221 -4.77 18.06 -8.58
N GLY A 222 -4.90 16.85 -8.05
CA GLY A 222 -5.52 15.73 -8.74
C GLY A 222 -5.85 14.64 -7.73
N LYS A 223 -7.12 14.61 -7.31
CA LYS A 223 -7.73 13.56 -6.49
C LYS A 223 -7.60 12.22 -7.22
N VAL A 224 -7.03 11.21 -6.55
CA VAL A 224 -7.44 9.79 -6.45
C VAL A 224 -6.28 9.08 -5.74
N GLY A 225 -6.52 8.65 -4.51
CA GLY A 225 -5.49 8.11 -3.60
C GLY A 225 -5.29 6.60 -3.74
N PHE A 226 -4.02 6.19 -3.70
CA PHE A 226 -3.60 4.86 -3.26
C PHE A 226 -2.42 5.03 -2.31
N THR A 227 -2.56 4.51 -1.11
CA THR A 227 -1.57 4.53 -0.04
C THR A 227 -1.39 3.10 0.43
N TRP A 228 -0.16 2.59 0.40
CA TRP A 228 0.21 1.39 1.15
C TRP A 228 0.56 1.81 2.56
N THR A 229 -0.49 1.93 3.33
CA THR A 229 -0.53 1.87 4.78
C THR A 229 -1.47 0.72 5.09
N GLN A 230 -1.39 0.15 6.27
CA GLN A 230 -2.39 -0.79 6.79
C GLN A 230 -3.77 -0.12 7.00
N ASP A 231 -4.03 1.02 6.33
CA ASP A 231 -5.19 1.91 6.54
C ASP A 231 -6.43 1.48 5.73
N ASN A 232 -6.37 0.42 4.92
CA ASN A 232 -7.55 -0.06 4.20
C ASN A 232 -7.78 -1.52 4.51
N ILE A 233 -8.28 -1.71 5.71
CA ILE A 233 -8.85 -2.97 6.09
C ILE A 233 -10.36 -2.91 5.90
N MET A 234 -10.95 -4.02 5.51
CA MET A 234 -12.29 -4.08 4.98
C MET A 234 -12.94 -5.37 5.46
N ILE A 235 -14.00 -5.24 6.25
CA ILE A 235 -14.76 -6.39 6.71
C ILE A 235 -15.63 -6.88 5.57
N PRO A 236 -15.56 -8.16 5.18
CA PRO A 236 -16.71 -8.83 4.63
C PRO A 236 -17.54 -9.33 5.82
N SER A 237 -18.12 -8.40 6.55
CA SER A 237 -19.16 -8.73 7.51
C SER A 237 -20.47 -8.76 6.75
N LYS A 238 -21.46 -9.50 7.25
CA LYS A 238 -22.86 -9.24 6.88
C LYS A 238 -23.31 -7.82 7.31
N SER A 239 -22.53 -7.10 8.13
CA SER A 239 -22.70 -5.69 8.46
C SER A 239 -22.13 -4.81 7.33
N LYS A 240 -22.89 -3.77 6.98
CA LYS A 240 -22.68 -2.92 5.80
C LYS A 240 -21.51 -1.92 5.92
N SER A 241 -20.67 -1.99 6.96
CA SER A 241 -19.63 -1.00 7.27
C SER A 241 -18.22 -1.57 7.14
N GLU A 242 -17.34 -0.86 6.43
CA GLU A 242 -15.91 -1.16 6.36
C GLU A 242 -15.22 -0.71 7.67
N VAL A 243 -14.10 -1.32 8.06
CA VAL A 243 -13.33 -0.92 9.26
C VAL A 243 -11.92 -0.51 8.91
N ALA A 244 -11.59 0.77 9.06
CA ALA A 244 -10.22 1.25 8.95
C ALA A 244 -9.46 0.90 10.24
N ASN A 245 -8.45 0.04 10.13
CA ASN A 245 -7.53 -0.22 11.22
C ASN A 245 -6.33 0.72 11.15
N ILE A 246 -6.07 1.48 12.22
CA ILE A 246 -5.00 2.47 12.28
C ILE A 246 -4.12 2.14 13.48
N HIS A 247 -2.84 1.89 13.22
CA HIS A 247 -1.85 1.71 14.27
C HIS A 247 -1.64 3.02 15.02
N MET A 248 -1.67 2.98 16.36
CA MET A 248 -1.39 4.18 17.18
C MET A 248 0.10 4.53 17.18
N TYR A 249 0.97 3.54 16.98
CA TYR A 249 2.41 3.68 16.75
C TYR A 249 2.93 2.50 15.92
N GLY A 250 3.94 2.73 15.09
CA GLY A 250 4.44 1.73 14.14
C GLY A 250 3.70 1.76 12.79
N TRP A 251 4.22 1.02 11.80
CA TRP A 251 3.64 0.87 10.44
C TRP A 251 3.14 2.18 9.80
N GLY A 252 3.95 3.23 9.91
CA GLY A 252 3.68 4.53 9.30
C GLY A 252 2.89 5.50 10.18
N SER A 253 2.64 5.18 11.44
CA SER A 253 2.08 6.09 12.45
C SER A 253 3.12 6.50 13.49
N LEU A 254 3.00 7.74 13.97
CA LEU A 254 3.81 8.30 15.05
C LEU A 254 3.03 8.29 16.36
N TRP A 255 3.75 8.20 17.47
CA TRP A 255 3.15 8.25 18.80
C TRP A 255 2.54 9.65 19.02
N PRO A 256 1.25 9.76 19.36
CA PRO A 256 0.57 11.06 19.40
C PRO A 256 0.87 11.90 20.64
N PHE A 257 1.73 11.45 21.57
CA PHE A 257 2.02 12.15 22.82
C PHE A 257 3.48 12.59 22.91
N ILE A 258 3.74 13.69 23.62
CA ILE A 258 5.07 14.33 23.74
C ILE A 258 6.09 13.47 24.51
N ASP A 259 5.62 12.49 25.28
CA ASP A 259 6.42 11.66 26.19
C ASP A 259 7.65 10.96 25.55
N ASP A 260 7.85 11.00 24.22
CA ASP A 260 8.88 10.26 23.47
C ASP A 260 9.77 11.05 22.46
N ALA A 261 9.79 12.40 22.48
CA ALA A 261 10.70 13.34 21.74
C ALA A 261 10.62 13.42 20.18
N PRO A 262 11.24 14.41 19.47
CA PRO A 262 11.48 15.84 19.73
C PRO A 262 10.54 16.76 18.89
N ARG A 263 9.57 16.17 18.16
CA ARG A 263 8.62 16.91 17.30
C ARG A 263 7.42 17.37 18.12
N SER A 264 6.81 18.48 17.70
CA SER A 264 5.63 18.99 18.39
C SER A 264 4.51 17.95 18.35
N GLU A 265 3.73 17.83 19.42
CA GLU A 265 2.52 17.00 19.50
C GLU A 265 1.57 17.22 18.32
N ALA A 266 1.60 18.45 17.77
CA ALA A 266 0.82 18.86 16.63
C ALA A 266 1.10 17.99 15.40
N ASP A 267 2.34 17.63 15.09
CA ASP A 267 2.64 16.92 13.82
C ASP A 267 2.19 15.44 13.86
N SER A 268 2.42 14.75 14.98
CA SER A 268 2.07 13.33 15.12
C SER A 268 0.57 13.12 15.35
N GLY A 269 -0.04 13.98 16.16
CA GLY A 269 -1.48 13.95 16.44
C GLY A 269 -2.32 14.26 15.21
N GLU A 270 -1.89 15.21 14.37
CA GLU A 270 -2.61 15.59 13.15
C GLU A 270 -2.56 14.50 12.07
N ILE A 271 -1.48 13.72 11.96
CA ILE A 271 -1.44 12.56 11.04
C ILE A 271 -2.50 11.54 11.42
N LEU A 272 -2.52 11.09 12.68
CA LEU A 272 -3.51 10.11 13.14
C LEU A 272 -4.94 10.65 13.03
N LYS A 273 -5.15 11.91 13.40
CA LYS A 273 -6.44 12.60 13.24
C LYS A 273 -6.88 12.62 11.78
N SER A 274 -6.01 12.99 10.84
CA SER A 274 -6.35 13.05 9.41
C SER A 274 -6.78 11.68 8.86
N ARG A 275 -6.16 10.59 9.33
CA ARG A 275 -6.56 9.22 8.97
C ARG A 275 -7.93 8.85 9.53
N ILE A 276 -8.19 9.18 10.79
CA ILE A 276 -9.49 8.96 11.44
C ILE A 276 -10.59 9.75 10.73
N GLU A 277 -10.35 11.03 10.44
CA GLU A 277 -11.28 11.90 9.74
C GLU A 277 -11.56 11.40 8.32
N LYS A 278 -10.51 10.97 7.61
CA LYS A 278 -10.65 10.37 6.28
C LYS A 278 -11.48 9.08 6.33
N ALA A 279 -11.16 8.15 7.22
CA ALA A 279 -11.91 6.90 7.36
C ALA A 279 -13.39 7.18 7.67
N SER A 280 -13.64 8.11 8.58
CA SER A 280 -15.01 8.53 8.93
C SER A 280 -15.75 9.16 7.75
N LYS A 281 -15.07 10.00 6.96
CA LYS A 281 -15.63 10.62 5.75
C LYS A 281 -15.95 9.59 4.66
N ASP A 282 -15.16 8.53 4.58
CA ASP A 282 -15.37 7.41 3.67
C ASP A 282 -16.45 6.42 4.19
N GLY A 283 -17.08 6.72 5.34
CA GLY A 283 -18.13 5.88 5.95
C GLY A 283 -17.61 4.64 6.66
N GLN A 284 -16.31 4.58 6.92
CA GLN A 284 -15.66 3.46 7.59
C GLN A 284 -15.75 3.64 9.11
N GLU A 285 -15.94 2.55 9.83
CA GLU A 285 -15.76 2.49 11.28
C GLU A 285 -14.26 2.45 11.60
N VAL A 286 -13.86 3.02 12.73
CA VAL A 286 -12.44 3.17 13.07
C VAL A 286 -12.04 2.18 14.15
N MET A 287 -11.00 1.39 13.86
CA MET A 287 -10.25 0.58 14.81
C MET A 287 -8.88 1.19 15.06
N ILE A 288 -8.47 1.23 16.32
CA ILE A 288 -7.11 1.59 16.71
C ILE A 288 -6.37 0.35 17.20
N THR A 289 -5.28 -0.02 16.53
CA THR A 289 -4.34 -1.00 17.08
C THR A 289 -3.39 -0.29 18.03
N ALA A 290 -3.52 -0.58 19.33
CA ALA A 290 -2.62 -0.13 20.37
C ALA A 290 -1.34 -0.97 20.37
N CYS A 291 -0.63 -0.98 19.23
CA CYS A 291 0.68 -1.62 19.14
C CYS A 291 1.78 -0.68 19.57
N CYS A 292 2.83 -1.37 20.03
CA CYS A 292 4.20 -0.99 19.91
C CYS A 292 4.57 0.08 20.90
N ALA A 293 5.78 -0.06 21.40
CA ALA A 293 6.28 0.81 22.42
C ALA A 293 7.21 1.82 21.77
N PRO A 294 6.87 3.12 21.79
CA PRO A 294 7.86 4.14 21.48
C PRO A 294 8.96 4.14 22.57
N SER A 295 10.10 4.78 22.32
CA SER A 295 11.34 4.61 23.08
C SER A 295 11.19 4.70 24.62
N THR A 296 10.32 5.57 25.11
CA THR A 296 10.08 5.85 26.54
C THR A 296 9.23 4.79 27.20
N PHE A 297 8.45 4.05 26.41
CA PHE A 297 7.70 2.89 26.87
C PHE A 297 8.43 1.58 26.60
N SER A 298 9.34 1.55 25.64
CA SER A 298 10.03 0.38 25.10
C SER A 298 10.96 -0.29 26.12
N THR A 299 10.91 -1.61 26.23
CA THR A 299 11.88 -2.42 27.00
C THR A 299 13.31 -2.26 26.49
N THR A 300 13.48 -1.98 25.20
CA THR A 300 14.81 -1.79 24.60
C THR A 300 15.27 -0.34 24.63
N GLY A 301 14.40 0.60 25.00
CA GLY A 301 14.66 2.05 24.97
C GLY A 301 14.80 2.63 23.54
N LYS A 302 14.68 1.80 22.51
CA LYS A 302 14.85 2.20 21.11
C LYS A 302 13.49 2.51 20.49
N ALA A 303 13.42 3.62 19.76
CA ALA A 303 12.29 3.92 18.89
C ALA A 303 12.30 2.96 17.69
N TRP A 304 11.10 2.63 17.18
CA TRP A 304 10.91 1.79 15.98
C TRP A 304 11.41 0.34 16.09
N ASP A 305 11.65 -0.14 17.30
CA ASP A 305 11.92 -1.55 17.58
C ASP A 305 10.61 -2.33 17.71
N LEU A 306 9.90 -2.49 16.59
CA LEU A 306 8.51 -2.95 16.57
C LEU A 306 8.35 -4.45 16.82
N ASP A 307 9.40 -5.23 16.58
CA ASP A 307 9.35 -6.70 16.63
C ASP A 307 9.79 -7.27 17.98
N SER A 308 10.83 -6.67 18.58
CA SER A 308 11.48 -7.24 19.77
C SER A 308 11.13 -6.49 21.07
N SER A 309 10.57 -5.29 20.98
CA SER A 309 10.20 -4.51 22.16
C SER A 309 8.74 -4.69 22.56
N ARG A 310 8.50 -4.57 23.87
CA ARG A 310 7.18 -4.43 24.49
C ARG A 310 7.17 -3.22 25.41
N VAL A 311 5.99 -2.89 25.96
CA VAL A 311 5.90 -1.87 27.00
C VAL A 311 6.57 -2.39 28.28
N ARG A 312 7.45 -1.58 28.90
CA ARG A 312 8.05 -1.86 30.20
C ARG A 312 6.98 -1.95 31.28
N ASP A 313 7.15 -2.90 32.21
CA ASP A 313 6.19 -3.18 33.27
C ASP A 313 5.84 -1.94 34.11
N ASP A 314 6.83 -1.09 34.39
CA ASP A 314 6.68 0.16 35.14
C ASP A 314 5.95 1.26 34.35
N LYS A 315 5.85 1.13 33.02
CA LYS A 315 5.19 2.08 32.11
C LYS A 315 3.84 1.61 31.59
N GLU A 316 3.46 0.34 31.79
CA GLU A 316 2.20 -0.22 31.26
C GLU A 316 0.97 0.60 31.66
N ARG A 317 0.89 1.08 32.90
CA ARG A 317 -0.24 1.90 33.37
C ARG A 317 -0.30 3.25 32.65
N LEU A 318 0.85 3.89 32.45
CA LEU A 318 0.92 5.15 31.74
C LEU A 318 0.53 4.95 30.26
N TYR A 319 1.04 3.90 29.61
CA TYR A 319 0.71 3.58 28.23
C TYR A 319 -0.80 3.34 28.07
N ALA A 320 -1.40 2.54 28.96
CA ALA A 320 -2.82 2.27 28.97
C ALA A 320 -3.66 3.56 29.11
N ASN A 321 -3.23 4.48 29.98
CA ASN A 321 -3.89 5.78 30.14
C ASN A 321 -3.78 6.64 28.87
N ARG A 322 -2.64 6.59 28.15
CA ARG A 322 -2.45 7.27 26.87
C ARG A 322 -3.34 6.69 25.77
N VAL A 323 -3.44 5.37 25.66
CA VAL A 323 -4.41 4.72 24.75
C VAL A 323 -5.83 5.19 25.07
N ALA A 324 -6.23 5.19 26.34
CA ALA A 324 -7.56 5.61 26.75
C ALA A 324 -7.81 7.11 26.50
N GLU A 325 -6.81 7.97 26.68
CA GLU A 325 -6.83 9.40 26.34
C GLU A 325 -7.06 9.62 24.85
N PHE A 326 -6.26 8.96 24.01
CA PHE A 326 -6.40 9.03 22.56
C PHE A 326 -7.80 8.61 22.11
N VAL A 327 -8.25 7.43 22.55
CA VAL A 327 -9.57 6.89 22.18
C VAL A 327 -10.70 7.80 22.66
N SER A 328 -10.56 8.45 23.82
CA SER A 328 -11.57 9.40 24.33
C SER A 328 -11.67 10.66 23.47
N LYS A 329 -10.54 11.16 22.95
CA LYS A 329 -10.48 12.34 22.07
C LYS A 329 -11.19 12.13 20.73
N TYR A 330 -11.26 10.88 20.24
CA TYR A 330 -11.84 10.55 18.94
C TYR A 330 -13.12 9.70 19.07
N PRO A 331 -14.33 10.31 19.07
CA PRO A 331 -15.61 9.59 19.17
C PRO A 331 -15.88 8.62 18.00
N GLN A 332 -15.18 8.80 16.88
CA GLN A 332 -15.25 7.94 15.70
C GLN A 332 -14.63 6.55 15.93
N VAL A 333 -13.69 6.44 16.88
CA VAL A 333 -13.09 5.14 17.26
C VAL A 333 -14.15 4.26 17.91
N LYS A 334 -14.39 3.09 17.31
CA LYS A 334 -15.34 2.06 17.77
C LYS A 334 -14.64 0.84 18.35
N TYR A 335 -13.43 0.56 17.89
CA TYR A 335 -12.67 -0.64 18.24
C TYR A 335 -11.28 -0.26 18.71
N VAL A 336 -10.78 -0.99 19.71
CA VAL A 336 -9.38 -0.99 20.11
C VAL A 336 -8.88 -2.42 20.05
N GLN A 337 -7.85 -2.65 19.25
CA GLN A 337 -7.13 -3.92 19.21
C GLN A 337 -5.86 -3.80 20.04
N VAL A 338 -5.74 -4.61 21.08
CA VAL A 338 -4.61 -4.50 22.00
C VAL A 338 -3.46 -5.37 21.56
N TRP A 339 -2.41 -4.64 21.20
CA TRP A 339 -1.13 -5.07 20.66
C TRP A 339 -1.17 -5.60 19.22
N ASN A 340 -0.01 -5.89 18.65
CA ASN A 340 0.15 -6.56 17.36
C ASN A 340 0.94 -7.86 17.55
N GLU A 341 0.33 -9.00 17.22
CA GLU A 341 1.01 -10.31 17.11
C GLU A 341 1.83 -10.74 18.35
N LEU A 342 1.49 -10.27 19.57
CA LEU A 342 2.29 -10.49 20.78
C LEU A 342 3.79 -10.10 20.64
N LYS A 343 4.13 -9.17 19.73
CA LYS A 343 5.52 -8.74 19.50
C LYS A 343 6.19 -8.27 20.79
N GLY A 344 7.45 -8.64 20.99
CA GLY A 344 8.18 -8.40 22.24
C GLY A 344 7.79 -9.26 23.44
N TYR A 345 6.82 -10.18 23.32
CA TYR A 345 6.44 -11.15 24.37
C TYR A 345 6.92 -12.58 24.07
N TRP A 346 7.90 -12.76 23.18
CA TRP A 346 8.53 -14.07 22.98
C TRP A 346 9.67 -14.28 23.98
N GLU A 347 9.62 -15.35 24.76
CA GLU A 347 10.68 -15.74 25.68
C GLU A 347 11.61 -16.75 25.01
N THR A 348 12.78 -16.29 24.58
CA THR A 348 13.76 -17.15 23.92
C THR A 348 14.24 -18.29 24.82
N GLU A 349 14.42 -18.04 26.12
CA GLU A 349 14.94 -19.04 27.08
C GLU A 349 13.96 -20.20 27.28
N HIS A 350 12.67 -19.91 27.45
CA HIS A 350 11.63 -20.93 27.62
C HIS A 350 11.01 -21.38 26.30
N ASN A 351 11.43 -20.78 25.17
CA ASN A 351 10.94 -21.09 23.83
C ASN A 351 9.41 -21.03 23.74
N THR A 352 8.80 -20.04 24.40
CA THR A 352 7.34 -19.87 24.51
C THR A 352 6.94 -18.40 24.56
N TRP A 353 5.64 -18.10 24.53
CA TRP A 353 5.10 -16.76 24.71
C TRP A 353 4.97 -16.41 26.20
N ASP A 354 5.39 -15.20 26.59
CA ASP A 354 5.10 -14.56 27.88
C ASP A 354 3.62 -14.09 27.90
N ALA A 355 2.71 -15.06 27.94
CA ALA A 355 1.27 -14.80 27.94
C ALA A 355 0.82 -14.09 29.23
N GLU A 356 1.54 -14.28 30.33
CA GLU A 356 1.27 -13.63 31.60
C GLU A 356 1.51 -12.12 31.54
N SER A 357 2.69 -11.70 31.08
CA SER A 357 2.99 -10.27 30.94
C SER A 357 2.11 -9.62 29.90
N TYR A 358 1.83 -10.29 28.78
CA TYR A 358 0.87 -9.76 27.81
C TYR A 358 -0.51 -9.59 28.42
N THR A 359 -1.01 -10.57 29.18
CA THR A 359 -2.34 -10.50 29.80
C THR A 359 -2.42 -9.40 30.86
N ARG A 360 -1.35 -9.21 31.65
CA ARG A 360 -1.23 -8.10 32.61
C ARG A 360 -1.29 -6.74 31.92
N PHE A 361 -0.55 -6.56 30.83
CA PHE A 361 -0.58 -5.35 30.01
C PHE A 361 -1.97 -5.13 29.38
N TYR A 362 -2.53 -6.17 28.76
CA TYR A 362 -3.87 -6.16 28.18
C TYR A 362 -4.92 -5.68 29.17
N ASN A 363 -4.92 -6.25 30.38
CA ASN A 363 -5.88 -5.93 31.43
C ASN A 363 -5.81 -4.45 31.85
N LYS A 364 -4.61 -3.83 31.81
CA LYS A 364 -4.43 -2.39 32.07
C LYS A 364 -5.04 -1.55 30.95
N VAL A 365 -4.78 -1.88 29.68
CA VAL A 365 -5.36 -1.17 28.53
C VAL A 365 -6.88 -1.32 28.51
N TYR A 366 -7.39 -2.55 28.67
CA TYR A 366 -8.82 -2.84 28.73
C TYR A 366 -9.51 -2.00 29.82
N LYS A 367 -9.00 -2.05 31.06
CA LYS A 367 -9.57 -1.29 32.17
C LYS A 367 -9.55 0.22 31.91
N ALA A 368 -8.43 0.76 31.40
CA ALA A 368 -8.31 2.19 31.13
C ALA A 368 -9.28 2.66 30.03
N VAL A 369 -9.38 1.92 28.92
CA VAL A 369 -10.28 2.24 27.81
C VAL A 369 -11.74 2.14 28.26
N LYS A 370 -12.15 1.04 28.90
CA LYS A 370 -13.55 0.86 29.34
C LYS A 370 -13.97 1.89 30.39
N ALA A 371 -13.05 2.36 31.24
CA ALA A 371 -13.35 3.40 32.24
C ALA A 371 -13.73 4.75 31.62
N ARG A 372 -13.15 5.11 30.46
CA ARG A 372 -13.45 6.39 29.77
C ARG A 372 -14.46 6.25 28.64
N ARG A 373 -14.45 5.11 27.96
CA ARG A 373 -15.23 4.82 26.75
C ARG A 373 -15.81 3.40 26.82
N PRO A 374 -16.81 3.15 27.67
CA PRO A 374 -17.38 1.80 27.87
C PRO A 374 -18.03 1.23 26.60
N ASN A 375 -18.42 2.10 25.65
CA ASN A 375 -19.00 1.72 24.37
C ASN A 375 -17.98 1.26 23.33
N VAL A 376 -16.69 1.51 23.52
CA VAL A 376 -15.63 1.01 22.62
C VAL A 376 -15.44 -0.47 22.89
N LYS A 377 -15.41 -1.27 21.82
CA LYS A 377 -15.12 -2.70 21.90
C LYS A 377 -13.59 -2.90 21.93
N VAL A 378 -13.10 -3.68 22.88
CA VAL A 378 -11.67 -3.94 23.05
C VAL A 378 -11.35 -5.41 22.81
N SER A 379 -10.44 -5.71 21.89
CA SER A 379 -9.96 -7.07 21.62
C SER A 379 -8.53 -7.31 22.08
N GLY A 380 -8.20 -8.57 22.35
CA GLY A 380 -6.86 -9.01 22.74
C GLY A 380 -6.65 -10.48 22.41
N GLY A 381 -5.61 -11.09 22.97
CA GLY A 381 -5.23 -12.47 22.65
C GLY A 381 -4.61 -12.61 21.26
N TYR A 382 -4.07 -11.50 20.72
CA TYR A 382 -3.58 -11.37 19.34
C TYR A 382 -2.28 -12.13 19.09
N VAL A 383 -2.31 -13.45 19.27
CA VAL A 383 -1.19 -14.34 19.04
C VAL A 383 -1.22 -14.85 17.60
N VAL A 384 -0.03 -15.11 17.05
CA VAL A 384 0.11 -15.69 15.72
C VAL A 384 -0.01 -17.20 15.77
N PHE A 385 -1.04 -17.73 15.13
CA PHE A 385 -1.19 -19.17 14.90
C PHE A 385 -0.33 -19.55 13.70
N SER A 386 0.86 -20.04 13.99
CA SER A 386 1.73 -20.66 12.98
C SER A 386 1.13 -22.00 12.56
N ALA A 387 0.23 -21.97 11.59
CA ALA A 387 -0.41 -23.16 11.05
C ALA A 387 0.44 -23.78 9.94
N ASN A 388 0.47 -25.13 9.88
CA ASN A 388 1.19 -25.91 8.89
C ASN A 388 2.71 -25.62 8.82
N SER A 389 3.31 -25.12 9.90
CA SER A 389 4.77 -25.03 10.01
C SER A 389 5.36 -26.43 10.26
N SER A 390 6.66 -26.62 10.02
CA SER A 390 7.37 -27.86 10.30
C SER A 390 7.90 -27.94 11.74
N SER A 391 7.27 -27.22 12.68
CA SER A 391 7.69 -27.17 14.08
C SER A 391 7.34 -28.48 14.79
N SER A 392 8.28 -28.99 15.59
CA SER A 392 8.07 -30.17 16.45
C SER A 392 7.04 -29.92 17.57
N ASN A 393 6.71 -28.64 17.84
CA ASN A 393 5.70 -28.25 18.83
C ASN A 393 4.27 -28.19 18.25
N ASN A 394 4.09 -28.56 16.98
CA ASN A 394 2.78 -28.50 16.37
C ASN A 394 1.91 -29.70 16.76
N ALA A 395 0.62 -29.44 16.96
CA ALA A 395 -0.40 -30.46 17.18
C ALA A 395 -1.61 -30.21 16.29
N LEU A 396 -2.39 -31.26 16.04
CA LEU A 396 -3.61 -31.18 15.25
C LEU A 396 -4.76 -30.62 16.10
N TYR A 397 -5.24 -29.44 15.72
CA TYR A 397 -6.42 -28.79 16.30
C TYR A 397 -7.47 -28.60 15.21
N ASN A 398 -8.60 -29.30 15.37
CA ASN A 398 -9.68 -29.35 14.38
C ASN A 398 -9.17 -29.71 12.95
N GLY A 399 -8.18 -30.60 12.87
CA GLY A 399 -7.58 -31.03 11.60
C GLY A 399 -6.62 -30.02 10.95
N VAL A 400 -6.20 -28.97 11.67
CA VAL A 400 -5.14 -28.05 11.26
C VAL A 400 -3.95 -28.20 12.19
N ASN A 401 -2.75 -28.27 11.64
CA ASN A 401 -1.54 -28.37 12.46
C ASN A 401 -1.15 -26.99 12.97
N ILE A 402 -1.21 -26.73 14.28
CA ILE A 402 -0.94 -25.43 14.89
C ILE A 402 0.10 -25.59 15.99
N ASP A 403 0.99 -24.60 16.12
CA ASP A 403 1.92 -24.53 17.24
C ASP A 403 1.20 -24.52 18.59
N LYS A 404 1.48 -25.51 19.44
CA LYS A 404 0.86 -25.67 20.76
C LYS A 404 1.09 -24.45 21.65
N ARG A 405 2.21 -23.75 21.50
CA ARG A 405 2.55 -22.59 22.34
C ARG A 405 1.62 -21.41 22.08
N SER A 406 1.22 -21.19 20.82
CA SER A 406 0.24 -20.16 20.48
C SER A 406 -1.15 -20.50 21.05
N VAL A 407 -1.51 -21.78 21.05
CA VAL A 407 -2.76 -22.27 21.67
C VAL A 407 -2.73 -22.09 23.18
N GLU A 408 -1.62 -22.44 23.84
CA GLU A 408 -1.43 -22.26 25.28
C GLU A 408 -1.45 -20.79 25.69
N ALA A 409 -0.81 -19.91 24.91
CA ALA A 409 -0.82 -18.47 25.15
C ALA A 409 -2.24 -17.88 25.04
N LEU A 410 -2.99 -18.26 24.01
CA LEU A 410 -4.38 -17.83 23.87
C LEU A 410 -5.26 -18.39 25.00
N GLN A 411 -5.06 -19.66 25.37
CA GLN A 411 -5.81 -20.28 26.46
C GLN A 411 -5.54 -19.56 27.80
N TYR A 412 -4.27 -19.28 28.10
CA TYR A 412 -3.89 -18.51 29.28
C TYR A 412 -4.59 -17.14 29.30
N TRP A 413 -4.53 -16.40 28.18
CA TRP A 413 -5.19 -15.10 28.08
C TRP A 413 -6.71 -15.20 28.25
N LEU A 414 -7.37 -16.19 27.64
CA LEU A 414 -8.81 -16.41 27.80
C LEU A 414 -9.22 -16.68 29.26
N ASP A 415 -8.32 -17.28 30.04
CA ASP A 415 -8.55 -17.67 31.43
C ASP A 415 -8.29 -16.52 32.41
N HIS A 416 -7.36 -15.61 32.06
CA HIS A 416 -6.86 -14.56 32.96
C HIS A 416 -7.22 -13.12 32.53
N ALA A 417 -7.79 -12.93 31.34
CA ALA A 417 -8.29 -11.62 30.92
C ALA A 417 -9.47 -11.17 31.81
N HIS A 418 -9.40 -9.96 32.35
CA HIS A 418 -10.44 -9.37 33.20
C HIS A 418 -11.75 -9.06 32.44
N GLY A 419 -11.69 -9.06 31.12
CA GLY A 419 -12.81 -8.86 30.20
C GLY A 419 -12.28 -8.64 28.79
N PHE A 420 -13.09 -8.93 27.79
CA PHE A 420 -12.81 -8.64 26.39
C PHE A 420 -14.12 -8.61 25.60
N ASP A 421 -14.16 -7.77 24.56
CA ASP A 421 -15.32 -7.65 23.69
C ASP A 421 -15.17 -8.50 22.42
N ALA A 422 -13.95 -8.90 22.05
CA ALA A 422 -13.62 -9.79 20.95
C ALA A 422 -12.24 -10.43 21.13
N ILE A 423 -11.96 -11.49 20.37
CA ILE A 423 -10.64 -12.15 20.31
C ILE A 423 -9.94 -11.68 19.04
N SER A 424 -8.74 -11.11 19.15
CA SER A 424 -7.87 -10.87 18.00
C SER A 424 -7.08 -12.13 17.69
N LEU A 425 -6.95 -12.47 16.42
CA LEU A 425 -6.21 -13.64 16.00
C LEU A 425 -5.44 -13.35 14.71
N ASP A 426 -4.20 -13.83 14.62
CA ASP A 426 -3.49 -13.97 13.35
C ASP A 426 -3.30 -15.44 13.02
N ALA A 427 -3.31 -15.80 11.74
CA ALA A 427 -2.80 -17.09 11.32
C ALA A 427 -2.37 -17.10 9.86
N PHE A 428 -1.31 -17.85 9.59
CA PHE A 428 -0.91 -18.19 8.24
C PHE A 428 -1.63 -19.47 7.77
N VAL A 429 -2.86 -19.33 7.25
CA VAL A 429 -3.67 -20.48 6.81
C VAL A 429 -4.16 -20.36 5.38
N ALA A 430 -4.34 -21.52 4.73
CA ALA A 430 -5.10 -21.58 3.50
C ALA A 430 -6.59 -21.23 3.77
N PRO A 431 -7.30 -20.61 2.82
CA PRO A 431 -8.72 -20.28 2.98
C PRO A 431 -9.59 -21.45 3.47
N LYS A 432 -9.31 -22.68 3.02
CA LYS A 432 -10.06 -23.89 3.39
C LYS A 432 -9.92 -24.28 4.86
N ASP A 433 -8.83 -23.86 5.51
CA ASP A 433 -8.53 -24.19 6.91
C ASP A 433 -8.97 -23.06 7.86
N PHE A 434 -9.27 -21.86 7.33
CA PHE A 434 -9.77 -20.73 8.11
C PHE A 434 -11.03 -21.09 8.94
N PRO A 435 -12.10 -21.72 8.38
CA PRO A 435 -13.28 -22.06 9.17
C PRO A 435 -12.97 -23.00 10.33
N LYS A 436 -12.00 -23.91 10.16
CA LYS A 436 -11.59 -24.87 11.18
C LYS A 436 -10.92 -24.17 12.36
N ILE A 437 -10.06 -23.19 12.08
CA ILE A 437 -9.44 -22.35 13.11
C ILE A 437 -10.49 -21.52 13.85
N MET A 438 -11.40 -20.87 13.13
CA MET A 438 -12.47 -20.08 13.74
C MET A 438 -13.35 -20.94 14.66
N GLU A 439 -13.73 -22.14 14.21
CA GLU A 439 -14.48 -23.09 15.04
C GLU A 439 -13.69 -23.51 16.29
N TYR A 440 -12.40 -23.80 16.13
CA TYR A 440 -11.54 -24.19 17.25
C TYR A 440 -11.44 -23.07 18.30
N VAL A 441 -11.14 -21.85 17.89
CA VAL A 441 -11.08 -20.69 18.81
C VAL A 441 -12.44 -20.40 19.46
N ARG A 442 -13.54 -20.57 18.73
CA ARG A 442 -14.90 -20.47 19.30
C ARG A 442 -15.18 -21.53 20.37
N LYS A 443 -14.63 -22.74 20.24
CA LYS A 443 -14.72 -23.77 21.29
C LYS A 443 -13.86 -23.41 22.50
N MET A 444 -12.66 -22.88 22.29
CA MET A 444 -11.75 -22.48 23.37
C MET A 444 -12.35 -21.43 24.32
N GLN A 445 -13.15 -20.50 23.79
CA GLN A 445 -13.77 -19.46 24.61
C GLN A 445 -14.93 -19.92 25.52
N ARG A 446 -15.21 -21.24 25.62
CA ARG A 446 -16.13 -21.86 26.60
C ARG A 446 -17.43 -21.09 26.82
N ALA A 447 -18.23 -20.92 25.77
CA ALA A 447 -19.54 -20.25 25.76
C ALA A 447 -19.55 -18.71 25.96
N LYS A 448 -18.39 -18.04 26.04
CA LYS A 448 -18.36 -16.56 26.01
C LYS A 448 -18.91 -15.98 24.68
N ASP A 449 -18.87 -16.80 23.61
CA ASP A 449 -19.30 -16.53 22.23
C ASP A 449 -19.03 -15.10 21.74
N LYS A 450 -17.86 -14.57 22.10
CA LYS A 450 -17.39 -13.27 21.63
C LYS A 450 -16.99 -13.37 20.16
N PRO A 451 -17.13 -12.26 19.41
CA PRO A 451 -16.64 -12.18 18.04
C PRO A 451 -15.13 -12.43 17.95
N ILE A 452 -14.71 -12.92 16.79
CA ILE A 452 -13.30 -13.06 16.45
C ILE A 452 -12.95 -12.00 15.41
N TRP A 453 -11.90 -11.24 15.68
CA TRP A 453 -11.30 -10.29 14.77
C TRP A 453 -10.02 -10.93 14.22
N TRP A 454 -10.13 -11.51 13.03
CA TRP A 454 -8.97 -11.98 12.30
C TRP A 454 -8.17 -10.78 11.85
N ALA A 455 -7.00 -10.59 12.43
CA ALA A 455 -6.31 -9.31 12.47
C ALA A 455 -5.38 -9.06 11.27
N GLU A 456 -4.82 -10.13 10.71
CA GLU A 456 -4.13 -10.06 9.42
C GLU A 456 -4.39 -11.36 8.64
N PHE A 457 -5.07 -11.23 7.50
CA PHE A 457 -5.23 -12.34 6.58
C PHE A 457 -4.27 -12.18 5.41
N TYR A 458 -3.34 -13.14 5.32
CA TYR A 458 -2.40 -13.30 4.23
C TYR A 458 -2.90 -14.37 3.28
N ASN A 459 -3.22 -14.01 2.04
CA ASN A 459 -3.54 -15.01 1.03
C ASN A 459 -2.25 -15.52 0.38
N ARG A 460 -1.68 -16.62 0.91
CA ARG A 460 -0.49 -17.25 0.34
C ARG A 460 -0.86 -18.53 -0.43
N PRO A 461 -0.65 -18.60 -1.76
CA PRO A 461 -0.48 -19.88 -2.42
C PRO A 461 0.88 -20.46 -2.01
N SER A 462 0.90 -21.77 -1.76
CA SER A 462 2.04 -22.57 -1.30
C SER A 462 3.45 -22.06 -1.66
N ALA A 463 4.30 -21.97 -0.62
CA ALA A 463 5.77 -21.95 -0.61
C ALA A 463 6.57 -20.85 -1.35
N ALA A 464 6.10 -20.18 -2.40
CA ALA A 464 6.95 -19.24 -3.17
C ALA A 464 6.59 -17.76 -2.94
N SER A 465 7.51 -17.03 -2.29
CA SER A 465 7.56 -15.56 -2.12
C SER A 465 6.45 -14.90 -1.27
N PRO A 466 6.79 -14.14 -0.20
CA PRO A 466 5.82 -13.48 0.68
C PRO A 466 5.03 -12.30 0.07
N PHE A 467 5.29 -11.89 -1.18
CA PHE A 467 4.74 -10.62 -1.71
C PHE A 467 4.23 -10.64 -3.17
N THR A 468 4.16 -11.79 -3.86
CA THR A 468 3.93 -11.78 -5.32
C THR A 468 2.90 -12.77 -5.85
N SER A 469 1.82 -13.03 -5.11
CA SER A 469 0.65 -13.64 -5.73
C SER A 469 -0.59 -12.91 -5.26
N ALA A 470 -1.26 -12.27 -6.22
CA ALA A 470 -2.63 -11.85 -6.04
C ALA A 470 -3.37 -13.06 -5.48
N GLY A 471 -3.80 -12.96 -4.22
CA GLY A 471 -4.55 -14.02 -3.58
C GLY A 471 -5.71 -14.45 -4.45
N ASN A 472 -6.20 -15.68 -4.31
CA ASN A 472 -7.45 -16.07 -4.94
C ASN A 472 -8.64 -15.41 -4.20
N PRO A 473 -9.26 -14.32 -4.72
CA PRO A 473 -10.38 -13.66 -4.04
C PRO A 473 -11.60 -14.59 -3.93
N TYR A 474 -11.68 -15.60 -4.81
CA TYR A 474 -12.74 -16.60 -4.79
C TYR A 474 -12.65 -17.52 -3.57
N GLY A 475 -11.45 -17.96 -3.18
CA GLY A 475 -11.29 -18.78 -1.97
C GLY A 475 -11.76 -18.05 -0.72
N VAL A 476 -11.42 -16.76 -0.62
CA VAL A 476 -11.89 -15.88 0.45
C VAL A 476 -13.42 -15.74 0.42
N ALA A 477 -14.00 -15.39 -0.73
CA ALA A 477 -15.44 -15.21 -0.88
C ALA A 477 -16.25 -16.49 -0.61
N LYS A 478 -15.73 -17.65 -1.00
CA LYS A 478 -16.42 -18.94 -0.89
C LYS A 478 -16.23 -19.63 0.45
N GLU A 479 -15.05 -19.53 1.06
CA GLU A 479 -14.69 -20.36 2.23
C GLU A 479 -14.66 -19.53 3.51
N ILE A 480 -14.12 -18.32 3.46
CA ILE A 480 -13.92 -17.49 4.65
C ILE A 480 -15.21 -16.77 5.04
N ILE A 481 -15.76 -15.97 4.13
CA ILE A 481 -16.88 -15.08 4.41
C ILE A 481 -18.12 -15.83 4.93
N PRO A 482 -18.52 -16.98 4.36
CA PRO A 482 -19.66 -17.74 4.88
C PRO A 482 -19.47 -18.29 6.30
N SER A 483 -18.22 -18.44 6.77
CA SER A 483 -17.89 -18.95 8.11
C SER A 483 -17.89 -17.88 9.21
N MET A 484 -17.94 -16.60 8.82
CA MET A 484 -17.93 -15.46 9.73
C MET A 484 -19.30 -15.21 10.36
N LYS A 485 -19.31 -14.83 11.64
CA LYS A 485 -20.50 -14.40 12.40
C LYS A 485 -20.75 -12.89 12.22
N LYS A 486 -21.94 -12.43 12.66
CA LYS A 486 -22.48 -11.07 12.45
C LYS A 486 -21.59 -9.90 12.96
N ASP A 487 -20.66 -10.17 13.87
CA ASP A 487 -19.76 -9.18 14.47
C ASP A 487 -18.28 -9.56 14.33
N ASP A 488 -17.99 -10.65 13.61
CA ASP A 488 -16.62 -11.02 13.30
C ASP A 488 -16.02 -9.99 12.35
N ILE A 489 -14.74 -9.72 12.54
CA ILE A 489 -13.98 -8.79 11.71
C ILE A 489 -12.90 -9.58 11.00
N LEU A 490 -12.72 -9.35 9.70
CA LEU A 490 -11.63 -9.91 8.93
C LEU A 490 -10.83 -8.77 8.35
N LEU A 491 -9.59 -8.73 8.79
CA LEU A 491 -8.63 -7.73 8.41
C LEU A 491 -7.66 -8.32 7.37
N TYR A 492 -7.45 -7.62 6.25
CA TYR A 492 -6.60 -8.11 5.15
C TYR A 492 -5.28 -7.37 5.08
N TRP A 493 -4.20 -8.13 4.90
CA TRP A 493 -2.92 -7.58 4.47
C TRP A 493 -2.78 -7.70 2.95
N ALA A 494 -3.50 -6.86 2.20
CA ALA A 494 -3.57 -6.96 0.74
C ALA A 494 -3.80 -5.61 0.03
N GLU A 495 -3.54 -5.60 -1.29
CA GLU A 495 -3.85 -4.46 -2.15
C GLU A 495 -5.36 -4.15 -2.20
N ARG A 496 -5.70 -2.86 -2.32
CA ARG A 496 -7.09 -2.40 -2.53
C ARG A 496 -7.78 -3.06 -3.73
N LYS A 497 -7.03 -3.45 -4.77
CA LYS A 497 -7.57 -4.19 -5.91
C LYS A 497 -8.10 -5.56 -5.50
N PHE A 498 -7.37 -6.30 -4.67
CA PHE A 498 -7.78 -7.61 -4.17
C PHE A 498 -9.10 -7.52 -3.39
N ILE A 499 -9.23 -6.50 -2.55
CA ILE A 499 -10.46 -6.19 -1.80
C ILE A 499 -11.63 -5.89 -2.76
N THR A 500 -11.38 -5.06 -3.79
CA THR A 500 -12.39 -4.73 -4.80
C THR A 500 -12.88 -5.98 -5.54
N ASP A 501 -11.99 -6.93 -5.82
CA ASP A 501 -12.34 -8.17 -6.49
C ASP A 501 -13.16 -9.11 -5.58
N ILE A 502 -12.86 -9.19 -4.29
CA ILE A 502 -13.69 -9.93 -3.31
C ILE A 502 -15.11 -9.34 -3.28
N ASN A 503 -15.25 -8.01 -3.19
CA ASN A 503 -16.56 -7.36 -3.12
C ASN A 503 -17.42 -7.63 -4.36
N LYS A 504 -16.79 -7.69 -5.54
CA LYS A 504 -17.49 -8.04 -6.78
C LYS A 504 -18.02 -9.47 -6.76
N LEU A 505 -17.36 -10.39 -6.06
CA LEU A 505 -17.80 -11.78 -5.93
C LEU A 505 -18.91 -11.98 -4.89
N LEU A 506 -19.08 -11.03 -3.96
CA LEU A 506 -20.11 -11.06 -2.92
C LEU A 506 -21.43 -10.38 -3.33
N ARG A 507 -21.41 -9.59 -4.41
CA ARG A 507 -22.58 -8.96 -5.03
C ARG A 507 -23.06 -9.84 -6.17
#